data_AF-A0A257M5V1-F1
#
_entry.id   AF-A0A257M5V1-F1
#
_cell.length_a   1.000
_cell.length_b   1.000
_cell.length_c   1.000
_cell.angle_alpha   90.00
_cell.angle_beta   90.00
_cell.angle_gamma   90.00
#
_symmetry.space_group_name_H-M   'P 1'
#
loop_
_entity.id
_entity.type
_entity.pdbx_description
1 polymer ?
#
loop_
_entity_poly.entity_id
_entity_poly.type
_entity_poly.pdbx_seq_one_letter_code
_entity_poly.pdbx_strand_id
1 'polypeptide(L)'
;MRRLILLALAAPTFLHAEPPEWENAAVFRIDKLPARATSSPFPDRESALTKQRSESPWRQSLNGPWKFNYSGNLEGVPAGFEKPEFDVSAWKEIPVPS
;
A
#
# COMPACT_ATOMS: atom_id res chain seq x y z
N MET A 1 18.43 27.95 59.65
CA MET A 1 18.87 27.48 58.32
C MET A 1 17.71 26.79 57.64
N ARG A 2 17.08 27.41 56.64
CA ARG A 2 15.92 26.85 55.90
C ARG A 2 16.45 25.92 54.79
N ARG A 3 16.12 24.63 54.86
CA ARG A 3 16.33 23.68 53.75
C ARG A 3 15.07 23.71 52.87
N LEU A 4 15.16 24.24 51.65
CA LEU A 4 14.14 24.05 50.63
C LEU A 4 14.32 22.65 50.04
N ILE A 5 13.27 21.83 50.09
CA ILE A 5 13.18 20.57 49.36
C ILE A 5 12.36 20.86 48.10
N LEU A 6 13.02 20.84 46.93
CA LEU A 6 12.35 20.86 45.64
C LEU A 6 11.80 19.46 45.35
N LEU A 7 10.48 19.30 45.40
CA LEU A 7 9.79 18.11 44.90
C LEU A 7 9.74 18.23 43.36
N ALA A 8 10.50 17.40 42.65
CA ALA A 8 10.38 17.27 41.20
C ALA A 8 9.11 16.46 40.89
N LEU A 9 8.10 17.12 40.32
CA LEU A 9 6.86 16.47 39.88
C LEU A 9 7.13 15.81 38.51
N ALA A 10 7.36 14.50 38.50
CA ALA A 10 7.45 13.74 37.26
C ALA A 10 6.04 13.54 36.68
N ALA A 11 5.73 14.23 35.58
CA ALA A 11 4.51 13.96 34.83
C ALA A 11 4.67 12.62 34.06
N PRO A 12 3.68 11.72 34.11
CA PRO A 12 3.73 10.49 33.34
C PRO A 12 3.66 10.84 31.84
N THR A 13 4.68 10.47 31.09
CA THR A 13 4.64 10.52 29.62
C THR A 13 3.75 9.38 29.15
N PHE A 14 2.57 9.71 28.64
CA PHE A 14 1.75 8.74 27.91
C PHE A 14 2.46 8.43 26.58
N LEU A 15 2.93 7.20 26.43
CA LEU A 15 3.31 6.69 25.11
C LEU A 15 2.02 6.57 24.29
N HIS A 16 1.77 7.54 23.41
CA HIS A 16 0.75 7.37 22.39
C HIS A 16 1.36 6.47 21.32
N ALA A 17 0.78 5.28 21.11
CA ALA A 17 1.09 4.52 19.91
C ALA A 17 0.57 5.34 18.72
N GLU A 18 1.43 5.55 17.72
CA GLU A 18 0.98 6.17 16.47
C GLU A 18 -0.11 5.26 15.86
N PRO A 19 -1.27 5.82 15.46
CA PRO A 19 -2.30 5.04 14.80
C PRO A 19 -1.78 4.51 13.46
N PRO A 20 -2.35 3.41 12.96
CA PRO A 20 -1.94 2.90 11.66
C PRO A 20 -2.20 3.94 10.56
N GLU A 21 -1.44 3.87 9.47
CA GLU A 21 -1.42 4.88 8.43
C GLU A 21 -2.78 5.13 7.77
N TRP A 22 -3.65 4.11 7.73
CA TRP A 22 -5.00 4.21 7.18
C TRP A 22 -5.99 4.95 8.09
N GLU A 23 -5.66 5.21 9.36
CA GLU A 23 -6.41 6.08 10.27
C GLU A 23 -5.83 7.51 10.32
N ASN A 24 -4.66 7.75 9.71
CA ASN A 24 -3.98 9.04 9.74
C ASN A 24 -4.24 9.85 8.45
N ALA A 25 -5.13 10.83 8.51
CA ALA A 25 -5.48 11.67 7.36
C ALA A 25 -4.31 12.51 6.79
N ALA A 26 -3.23 12.71 7.54
CA ALA A 26 -2.02 13.37 7.02
C ALA A 26 -1.21 12.43 6.10
N VAL A 27 -1.40 11.11 6.23
CA VAL A 27 -0.74 10.09 5.41
C VAL A 27 -1.67 9.67 4.27
N PHE A 28 -1.60 10.40 3.16
CA PHE A 28 -2.40 10.11 1.96
C PHE A 28 -1.61 9.40 0.84
N ARG A 29 -0.29 9.21 1.03
CA ARG A 29 0.61 8.51 0.12
C ARG A 29 1.89 8.11 0.84
N ILE A 30 2.43 6.94 0.50
CA ILE A 30 3.76 6.48 0.90
C ILE A 30 4.44 5.99 -0.40
N ASP A 31 5.67 6.43 -0.65
CA ASP A 31 6.55 6.02 -1.77
C ASP A 31 5.97 6.06 -3.20
N LYS A 32 4.85 6.73 -3.43
CA LYS A 32 4.33 6.97 -4.79
C LYS A 32 5.24 7.91 -5.55
N LEU A 33 5.42 7.64 -6.85
CA LEU A 33 6.03 8.59 -7.79
C LEU A 33 5.25 9.92 -7.87
N PRO A 34 5.91 11.06 -8.18
CA PRO A 34 5.24 12.33 -8.40
C PRO A 34 4.18 12.24 -9.50
N ALA A 35 3.12 13.06 -9.38
CA ALA A 35 2.10 13.15 -10.42
C ALA A 35 2.72 13.69 -11.71
N ARG A 36 2.36 13.11 -12.86
CA ARG A 36 2.82 13.53 -14.19
C ARG A 36 1.77 13.23 -15.24
N ALA A 37 1.90 13.85 -16.41
CA ALA A 37 1.07 13.53 -17.56
C ALA A 37 1.20 12.04 -17.96
N THR A 38 0.08 11.45 -18.34
CA THR A 38 0.03 10.05 -18.77
C THR A 38 0.85 9.85 -20.05
N SER A 39 1.84 8.96 -20.00
CA SER A 39 2.64 8.59 -21.17
C SER A 39 2.84 7.07 -21.23
N SER A 40 3.11 6.56 -22.43
CA SER A 40 3.50 5.16 -22.63
C SER A 40 4.78 5.13 -23.47
N PRO A 41 5.77 4.31 -23.11
CA PRO A 41 6.99 4.21 -23.88
C PRO A 41 6.73 3.41 -25.16
N PHE A 42 7.37 3.76 -26.27
CA PHE A 42 7.31 3.03 -27.54
C PHE A 42 8.71 2.96 -28.15
N PRO A 43 9.01 1.89 -28.92
CA PRO A 43 10.33 1.71 -29.52
C PRO A 43 10.68 2.80 -30.54
N ASP A 44 9.67 3.39 -31.19
CA ASP A 44 9.85 4.38 -32.24
C ASP A 44 8.66 5.36 -32.33
N ARG A 45 8.81 6.38 -33.17
CA ARG A 45 7.80 7.43 -33.35
C ARG A 45 6.55 6.94 -34.07
N GLU A 46 6.69 6.04 -35.04
CA GLU A 46 5.59 5.56 -35.87
C GLU A 46 4.62 4.73 -35.03
N SER A 47 5.15 3.81 -34.22
CA SER A 47 4.36 3.04 -33.25
C SER A 47 3.74 3.93 -32.17
N ALA A 48 4.45 4.96 -31.69
CA ALA A 48 3.88 5.91 -30.73
C ALA A 48 2.66 6.70 -31.29
N LEU A 49 2.62 6.92 -32.60
CA LEU A 49 1.56 7.68 -33.27
C LEU A 49 0.27 6.89 -33.48
N THR A 50 0.28 5.56 -33.37
CA THR A 50 -0.96 4.74 -33.38
C THR A 50 -1.87 5.08 -32.19
N LYS A 51 -1.30 5.66 -31.12
CA LYS A 51 -1.96 6.00 -29.86
C LYS A 51 -2.54 4.80 -29.11
N GLN A 52 -2.27 3.58 -29.56
CA GLN A 52 -2.67 2.35 -28.89
C GLN A 52 -1.64 1.95 -27.84
N ARG A 53 -1.82 2.48 -26.62
CA ARG A 53 -0.93 2.20 -25.48
C ARG A 53 -0.77 0.73 -25.14
N SER A 54 -1.73 -0.12 -25.51
CA SER A 54 -1.69 -1.57 -25.33
C SER A 54 -0.68 -2.26 -26.26
N GLU A 55 -0.28 -1.61 -27.35
CA GLU A 55 0.67 -2.16 -28.33
C GLU A 55 2.13 -1.88 -27.97
N SER A 56 2.38 -1.08 -26.92
CA SER A 56 3.74 -0.90 -26.41
C SER A 56 4.31 -2.25 -25.95
N PRO A 57 5.48 -2.67 -26.46
CA PRO A 57 6.11 -3.94 -26.06
C PRO A 57 6.61 -3.91 -24.61
N TRP A 58 6.67 -2.73 -23.98
CA TRP A 58 7.08 -2.56 -22.59
C TRP A 58 5.89 -2.43 -21.64
N ARG A 59 4.68 -2.74 -22.11
CA ARG A 59 3.49 -2.82 -21.29
C ARG A 59 3.07 -4.28 -21.13
N GLN A 60 2.82 -4.66 -19.88
CA GLN A 60 2.18 -5.92 -19.55
C GLN A 60 0.87 -5.65 -18.81
N SER A 61 -0.22 -6.26 -19.25
CA SER A 61 -1.48 -6.27 -18.50
C SER A 61 -1.40 -7.32 -17.40
N LEU A 62 -1.89 -6.98 -16.21
CA LEU A 62 -2.08 -7.93 -15.10
C LEU A 62 -3.57 -8.23 -14.86
N ASN A 63 -4.45 -7.80 -15.77
CA ASN A 63 -5.86 -8.15 -15.72
C ASN A 63 -6.04 -9.66 -15.93
N GLY A 64 -7.05 -10.23 -15.26
CA GLY A 64 -7.32 -11.66 -15.33
C GLY A 64 -7.81 -12.20 -13.98
N PRO A 65 -7.78 -13.53 -13.79
CA PRO A 65 -8.12 -14.15 -12.53
C PRO A 65 -7.04 -13.89 -11.47
N TRP A 66 -7.45 -13.48 -10.26
CA TRP A 66 -6.59 -13.31 -9.10
C TRP A 66 -7.10 -14.14 -7.92
N LYS A 67 -6.19 -14.81 -7.21
CA LYS A 67 -6.50 -15.46 -5.93
C LYS A 67 -6.95 -14.41 -4.91
N PHE A 68 -8.10 -14.64 -4.30
CA PHE A 68 -8.75 -13.65 -3.43
C PHE A 68 -9.34 -14.30 -2.18
N ASN A 69 -9.12 -13.65 -1.04
CA ASN A 69 -9.66 -14.01 0.26
C ASN A 69 -10.24 -12.76 0.93
N TYR A 70 -11.45 -12.86 1.45
CA TYR A 70 -12.12 -11.78 2.16
C TYR A 70 -12.14 -12.06 3.66
N SER A 71 -11.68 -11.07 4.43
CA SER A 71 -11.77 -11.04 5.88
C SER A 71 -12.66 -9.88 6.29
N GLY A 72 -13.64 -10.12 7.18
CA GLY A 72 -14.59 -9.08 7.62
C GLY A 72 -13.98 -8.00 8.52
N ASN A 73 -12.78 -8.24 9.05
CA ASN A 73 -11.99 -7.30 9.84
C ASN A 73 -10.50 -7.66 9.73
N LEU A 74 -9.63 -6.82 10.31
CA LEU A 74 -8.18 -7.00 10.29
C LEU A 74 -7.71 -8.25 11.06
N GLU A 75 -8.38 -8.61 12.15
CA GLU A 75 -8.04 -9.79 12.96
C GLU A 75 -8.24 -11.10 12.18
N GLY A 76 -9.16 -11.11 11.21
CA GLY A 76 -9.42 -12.25 10.34
C GLY A 76 -8.48 -12.37 9.15
N VAL A 77 -7.52 -11.46 8.96
CA VAL A 77 -6.56 -11.55 7.85
C VAL A 77 -5.55 -12.67 8.14
N PRO A 78 -5.35 -13.64 7.22
CA PRO A 78 -4.39 -14.72 7.44
C PRO A 78 -2.98 -14.20 7.67
N ALA A 79 -2.38 -14.50 8.82
CA ALA A 79 -1.03 -14.04 9.14
C ALA A 79 0.01 -14.60 8.16
N GLY A 80 0.89 -13.75 7.62
CA GLY A 80 1.96 -14.15 6.71
C GLY A 80 1.54 -14.31 5.25
N PHE A 81 0.32 -13.90 4.87
CA PHE A 81 -0.19 -13.97 3.49
C PHE A 81 0.65 -13.17 2.49
N GLU A 82 1.43 -12.20 2.96
CA GLU A 82 2.32 -11.37 2.16
C GLU A 82 3.57 -12.10 1.67
N LYS A 83 3.88 -13.26 2.26
CA LYS A 83 5.07 -14.04 1.91
C LYS A 83 4.88 -14.75 0.57
N PRO A 84 5.88 -14.73 -0.33
CA PRO A 84 5.79 -15.42 -1.62
C PRO A 84 5.49 -16.92 -1.53
N GLU A 85 5.88 -17.56 -0.42
CA GLU A 85 5.71 -18.99 -0.18
C GLU A 85 4.39 -19.35 0.51
N PHE A 86 3.54 -18.36 0.84
CA PHE A 86 2.25 -18.64 1.49
C PHE A 86 1.33 -19.42 0.54
N ASP A 87 0.77 -20.53 1.03
CA ASP A 87 -0.12 -21.36 0.21
C ASP A 87 -1.51 -20.73 0.06
N VAL A 88 -1.79 -20.25 -1.16
CA VAL A 88 -3.09 -19.70 -1.55
C VAL A 88 -3.93 -20.67 -2.38
N SER A 89 -3.55 -21.96 -2.46
CA SER A 89 -4.23 -22.96 -3.29
C SER A 89 -5.72 -23.10 -2.98
N ALA A 90 -6.11 -22.92 -1.71
CA ALA A 90 -7.50 -22.98 -1.25
C ALA A 90 -8.32 -21.70 -1.55
N TRP A 91 -7.69 -20.62 -2.03
CA TRP A 91 -8.38 -19.35 -2.30
C TRP A 91 -9.14 -19.39 -3.63
N LYS A 92 -10.29 -18.74 -3.65
CA LYS A 92 -11.10 -18.56 -4.86
C LYS A 92 -10.43 -17.56 -5.79
N GLU A 93 -10.80 -17.61 -7.06
CA GLU A 93 -10.38 -16.60 -8.05
C GLU A 93 -11.51 -15.62 -8.32
N ILE A 94 -11.16 -14.35 -8.52
CA ILE A 94 -12.06 -13.32 -9.02
C ILE A 94 -11.46 -12.68 -10.28
N PRO A 95 -12.28 -12.22 -11.24
CA PRO A 95 -11.79 -11.41 -12.35
C PRO A 95 -11.33 -10.04 -11.82
N VAL A 96 -10.24 -9.51 -12.38
CA VAL A 96 -9.75 -8.15 -12.09
C VAL A 96 -9.50 -7.42 -13.42
N PRO A 97 -10.10 -6.23 -13.65
CA PRO A 97 -11.12 -5.57 -12.80
C PRO A 97 -12.49 -6.24 -12.87
N SER A 98 -13.32 -6.08 -11.82
CA SER A 98 -14.72 -6.57 -11.73
C SER A 98 -15.61 -5.60 -10.98
#